data_AF-A0A817HEM6-F1
#
_entry.id   AF-A0A817HEM6-F1
#
_cell.length_a   1.000
_cell.length_b   1.000
_cell.length_c   1.000
_cell.angle_alpha   90.00
_cell.angle_beta   90.00
_cell.angle_gamma   90.00
#
_symmetry.space_group_name_H-M   'P 1'
#
loop_
_entity.id
_entity.type
_entity.pdbx_description
1 polymer ?
#
loop_
_entity_poly.entity_id
_entity_poly.type
_entity_poly.pdbx_seq_one_letter_code
_entity_poly.pdbx_strand_id
1 'polypeptide(L)'
;MLVYENEADVKQFSPDLTTLAKIDGSFGVIVTAPGNEVDFVSRVFWPSASGPEDPVTGSAHCSLIPYWAERLGKNQLHAYQISARKGELWCENRDNRVLISGKALTYLKGEIIV
;
A
#
# COMPACT_ATOMS: atom_id res chain seq x y z
N MET A 1 -6.99 8.98 -0.18
CA MET A 1 -7.10 7.62 -0.75
C MET A 1 -8.05 7.68 -1.93
N LEU A 2 -7.68 7.10 -3.06
CA LEU A 2 -8.51 7.00 -4.27
C LEU A 2 -8.88 5.52 -4.46
N VAL A 3 -10.17 5.23 -4.61
CA VAL A 3 -10.67 3.86 -4.73
C VAL A 3 -11.18 3.64 -6.15
N TYR A 4 -10.63 2.63 -6.81
CA TYR A 4 -10.96 2.22 -8.17
C TYR A 4 -11.83 0.96 -8.16
N GLU A 5 -12.43 0.66 -9.30
CA GLU A 5 -13.33 -0.49 -9.45
C GLU A 5 -12.58 -1.83 -9.56
N ASN A 6 -11.39 -1.81 -10.17
CA ASN A 6 -10.65 -3.04 -10.47
C ASN A 6 -9.12 -2.87 -10.34
N GLU A 7 -8.44 -4.00 -10.18
CA GLU A 7 -6.98 -4.07 -10.05
C GLU A 7 -6.23 -3.51 -11.28
N ALA A 8 -6.81 -3.63 -12.48
CA ALA A 8 -6.15 -3.18 -13.70
C ALA A 8 -5.98 -1.66 -13.73
N ASP A 9 -6.96 -0.91 -13.25
CA ASP A 9 -6.87 0.56 -13.16
C ASP A 9 -5.79 0.99 -12.18
N VAL A 10 -5.68 0.33 -11.02
CA VAL A 10 -4.61 0.58 -10.04
C VAL A 10 -3.24 0.28 -10.64
N LYS A 11 -3.13 -0.84 -11.37
CA LYS A 11 -1.88 -1.24 -12.04
C LYS A 11 -1.45 -0.25 -13.12
N GLN A 12 -2.39 0.28 -13.89
CA GLN A 12 -2.13 1.22 -14.97
C GLN A 12 -2.03 2.68 -14.51
N PHE A 13 -2.38 2.97 -13.25
CA PHE A 13 -2.35 4.31 -12.71
C PHE A 13 -0.96 4.94 -12.83
N SER A 14 -0.88 6.06 -13.55
CA SER A 14 0.36 6.78 -13.80
C SER A 14 0.15 8.26 -13.49
N PRO A 15 0.41 8.69 -12.25
CA PRO A 15 0.14 10.07 -11.85
C PRO A 15 1.21 11.02 -12.39
N ASP A 16 0.81 12.27 -12.69
CA ASP A 16 1.76 13.38 -12.74
C ASP A 16 2.17 13.76 -11.32
N LEU A 17 3.37 13.35 -10.93
CA LEU A 17 3.93 13.59 -9.62
C LEU A 17 4.13 15.07 -9.32
N THR A 18 4.36 15.90 -10.34
CA THR A 18 4.49 17.36 -10.18
C THR A 18 3.16 17.96 -9.75
N THR A 19 2.06 17.43 -10.29
CA THR A 19 0.72 17.83 -9.89
C THR A 19 0.37 17.30 -8.51
N LEU A 20 0.72 16.04 -8.20
CA LEU A 20 0.50 15.49 -6.85
C LEU A 20 1.27 16.26 -5.77
N ALA A 21 2.48 16.77 -6.07
CA ALA A 21 3.28 17.54 -5.13
C ALA A 21 2.65 18.87 -4.70
N LYS A 22 1.66 19.37 -5.45
CA LYS A 22 0.93 20.61 -5.15
C LYS A 22 -0.25 20.39 -4.20
N ILE A 23 -0.55 19.14 -3.84
CA ILE A 23 -1.65 18.82 -2.93
C ILE A 23 -1.20 19.09 -1.48
N ASP A 24 -1.59 20.24 -0.97
CA ASP A 24 -1.28 20.66 0.40
C ASP A 24 -1.83 19.67 1.44
N GLY A 25 -1.04 19.42 2.48
CA GLY A 25 -1.43 18.56 3.61
C GLY A 25 -1.44 17.05 3.32
N SER A 26 -1.10 16.62 2.10
CA SER A 26 -0.96 15.19 1.80
C SER A 26 0.50 14.73 1.92
N PHE A 27 0.74 13.72 2.77
CA PHE A 27 2.03 13.03 2.83
C PHE A 27 2.21 12.05 1.66
N GLY A 28 1.12 11.68 0.99
CA GLY A 28 1.12 10.72 -0.11
C GLY A 28 -0.27 10.42 -0.65
N VAL A 29 -0.31 9.75 -1.80
CA VAL A 29 -1.54 9.31 -2.46
C VAL A 29 -1.59 7.80 -2.48
N ILE A 30 -2.59 7.24 -1.81
CA ILE A 30 -2.93 5.81 -1.86
C ILE A 30 -3.96 5.63 -2.96
N VAL A 31 -3.71 4.71 -3.88
CA VAL A 31 -4.69 4.18 -4.84
C VAL A 31 -4.97 2.72 -4.51
N THR A 32 -6.23 2.29 -4.56
CA THR A 32 -6.62 0.94 -4.15
C THR A 32 -7.86 0.44 -4.92
N ALA A 33 -8.03 -0.87 -5.00
CA ALA A 33 -9.17 -1.54 -5.63
C ALA A 33 -9.33 -2.96 -5.07
N PRO A 34 -10.45 -3.66 -5.32
CA PRO A 34 -10.55 -5.08 -5.08
C PRO A 34 -9.46 -5.82 -5.87
N GLY A 35 -8.84 -6.83 -5.26
CA GLY A 35 -7.87 -7.67 -5.94
C GLY A 35 -8.53 -8.79 -6.72
N ASN A 36 -7.85 -9.29 -7.76
CA ASN A 36 -8.33 -10.45 -8.52
C ASN A 36 -8.05 -11.76 -7.77
N GLU A 37 -6.92 -11.83 -7.08
CA GLU A 37 -6.44 -13.03 -6.35
C GLU A 37 -6.36 -12.84 -4.83
N VAL A 38 -6.53 -11.59 -4.38
CA VAL A 38 -6.40 -11.15 -2.98
C VAL A 38 -7.58 -10.26 -2.64
N ASP A 39 -7.83 -10.01 -1.35
CA ASP A 39 -8.99 -9.21 -0.93
C ASP A 39 -8.91 -7.76 -1.45
N PHE A 40 -7.71 -7.16 -1.49
CA PHE A 40 -7.49 -5.85 -2.12
C PHE A 40 -6.06 -5.62 -2.60
N VAL A 41 -5.91 -4.67 -3.52
CA VAL A 41 -4.61 -4.19 -3.99
C VAL A 41 -4.40 -2.72 -3.68
N SER A 42 -3.14 -2.27 -3.62
CA SER A 42 -2.82 -0.86 -3.47
C SER A 42 -1.52 -0.46 -4.18
N ARG A 43 -1.35 0.85 -4.41
CA ARG A 43 -0.07 1.52 -4.69
C ARG A 43 -0.03 2.85 -3.92
N VAL A 44 1.17 3.30 -3.57
CA VAL A 44 1.36 4.51 -2.76
C VAL A 44 2.43 5.40 -3.38
N PHE A 45 2.05 6.63 -3.70
CA PHE A 45 2.90 7.63 -4.32
C PHE A 45 3.28 8.73 -3.34
N TRP A 46 4.56 9.10 -3.33
CA TRP A 46 5.11 10.15 -2.47
C TRP A 46 5.81 11.21 -3.32
N PRO A 47 5.15 12.35 -3.58
CA PRO A 47 5.73 13.40 -4.40
C PRO A 47 6.94 14.08 -3.73
N SER A 48 7.00 14.05 -2.40
CA SER A 48 7.98 14.75 -1.57
C SER A 48 9.13 13.87 -1.05
N ALA A 49 9.11 12.56 -1.28
CA ALA A 49 10.11 11.61 -0.80
C ALA A 49 11.16 11.26 -1.87
N SER A 50 12.22 10.54 -1.48
CA SER A 50 13.37 10.12 -2.31
C SER A 50 13.04 9.16 -3.46
N GLY A 51 11.77 8.99 -3.82
CA GLY A 51 11.29 8.19 -4.94
C GLY A 51 9.80 8.42 -5.21
N PRO A 52 9.33 8.18 -6.45
CA PRO A 52 7.97 8.51 -6.89
C PRO A 52 6.88 7.62 -6.28
N GLU A 53 7.24 6.37 -5.96
CA GLU A 53 6.35 5.33 -5.48
C GLU A 53 7.10 4.49 -4.43
N ASP A 54 6.44 4.23 -3.30
CA ASP A 54 6.96 3.32 -2.28
C ASP A 54 6.64 1.87 -2.66
N PRO A 55 7.64 0.97 -2.70
CA PRO A 55 7.42 -0.44 -2.96
C PRO A 55 6.35 -1.08 -2.09
N VAL A 56 6.41 -0.87 -0.77
CA VAL A 56 5.49 -1.48 0.22
C VAL A 56 5.34 -0.57 1.43
N THR A 57 4.16 -0.01 1.64
CA THR A 57 3.91 1.02 2.65
C THR A 57 3.09 0.48 3.82
N GLY A 58 3.77 0.09 4.89
CA GLY A 58 3.09 -0.44 6.09
C GLY A 58 2.12 0.55 6.73
N SER A 59 2.48 1.84 6.83
CA SER A 59 1.62 2.87 7.45
C SER A 59 0.32 3.13 6.67
N ALA A 60 0.32 2.98 5.34
CA ALA A 60 -0.87 3.12 4.51
C ALA A 60 -1.97 2.11 4.89
N HIS A 61 -1.58 0.96 5.44
CA HIS A 61 -2.50 -0.09 5.85
C HIS A 61 -3.33 0.27 7.10
N CYS A 62 -2.94 1.30 7.86
CA CYS A 62 -3.79 1.87 8.91
C CYS A 62 -5.10 2.44 8.36
N SER A 63 -5.13 2.87 7.10
CA SER A 63 -6.35 3.33 6.41
C SER A 63 -6.98 2.24 5.56
N LEU A 64 -6.17 1.42 4.87
CA LEU A 64 -6.68 0.40 3.95
C LEU A 64 -7.40 -0.74 4.66
N ILE A 65 -6.86 -1.23 5.79
CA ILE A 65 -7.40 -2.41 6.47
C ILE A 65 -8.80 -2.17 7.00
N PRO A 66 -9.10 -1.10 7.76
CA PRO A 66 -10.46 -0.87 8.25
C PRO A 66 -11.44 -0.65 7.10
N TYR A 67 -11.02 0.11 6.07
CA TYR A 67 -11.83 0.38 4.89
C TYR A 67 -12.26 -0.90 4.15
N TRP A 68 -11.31 -1.77 3.84
CA TRP A 68 -11.60 -3.02 3.14
C TRP A 68 -12.28 -4.06 4.03
N ALA A 69 -11.97 -4.07 5.33
CA ALA A 69 -12.61 -4.97 6.29
C ALA A 69 -14.12 -4.69 6.37
N GLU A 70 -14.50 -3.43 6.50
CA GLU A 70 -15.90 -2.99 6.51
C GLU A 70 -16.58 -3.34 5.18
N ARG A 71 -15.94 -3.00 4.05
CA ARG A 71 -16.53 -3.20 2.71
C ARG A 71 -16.71 -4.67 2.34
N LEU A 72 -15.83 -5.55 2.80
CA LEU A 72 -15.85 -6.98 2.50
C LEU A 72 -16.51 -7.83 3.59
N GLY A 73 -16.83 -7.23 4.76
CA GLY A 73 -17.36 -7.95 5.91
C GLY A 73 -16.39 -8.99 6.49
N LYS A 74 -15.08 -8.71 6.46
CA LYS A 74 -14.02 -9.63 6.92
C LYS A 74 -12.96 -8.90 7.72
N ASN A 75 -12.50 -9.52 8.82
CA ASN A 75 -11.41 -8.95 9.63
C ASN A 75 -10.03 -9.50 9.27
N GLN A 76 -9.93 -10.66 8.62
CA GLN A 76 -8.69 -11.18 8.07
C GLN A 76 -8.67 -10.90 6.57
N LEU A 77 -7.63 -10.24 6.10
CA LEU A 77 -7.49 -9.79 4.73
C LEU A 77 -6.11 -10.18 4.19
N HIS A 78 -6.07 -10.57 2.92
CA HIS A 78 -4.84 -10.75 2.16
C HIS A 78 -4.73 -9.61 1.14
N ALA A 79 -3.56 -8.97 1.06
CA ALA A 79 -3.37 -7.79 0.22
C ALA A 79 -2.07 -7.84 -0.58
N TYR A 80 -2.11 -7.22 -1.76
CA TYR A 80 -0.90 -6.91 -2.52
C TYR A 80 -0.71 -5.39 -2.67
N GLN A 81 0.49 -4.89 -2.37
CA GLN A 81 0.93 -3.60 -2.89
C GLN A 81 1.60 -3.83 -4.24
N ILE A 82 0.90 -3.51 -5.33
CA ILE A 82 1.30 -3.87 -6.71
C ILE A 82 2.19 -2.81 -7.36
N SER A 83 3.17 -2.32 -6.60
CA SER A 83 4.29 -1.54 -7.13
C SER A 83 5.18 -2.40 -8.04
N ALA A 84 6.18 -1.78 -8.69
CA ALA A 84 7.15 -2.50 -9.52
C ALA A 84 7.88 -3.65 -8.78
N ARG A 85 8.06 -3.55 -7.46
CA ARG A 85 8.72 -4.59 -6.65
C ARG A 85 7.76 -5.59 -6.01
N LYS A 86 6.47 -5.24 -5.96
CA LYS A 86 5.39 -5.97 -5.28
C LYS A 86 5.63 -6.16 -3.77
N GLY A 87 4.57 -6.03 -2.97
CA GLY A 87 4.53 -6.43 -1.58
C GLY A 87 3.35 -7.34 -1.32
N GLU A 88 3.55 -8.41 -0.56
CA GLU A 88 2.48 -9.27 -0.06
C GLU A 88 2.32 -9.08 1.43
N LEU A 89 1.07 -8.84 1.86
CA LEU A 89 0.74 -8.56 3.25
C LEU A 89 -0.45 -9.41 3.71
N TRP A 90 -0.34 -9.99 4.90
CA TRP A 90 -1.47 -10.55 5.65
C TRP A 90 -1.87 -9.56 6.73
N CYS A 91 -3.15 -9.25 6.74
CA CYS A 91 -3.71 -8.14 7.49
C CYS A 91 -4.81 -8.62 8.43
N GLU A 92 -4.89 -8.00 9.60
CA GLU A 92 -5.97 -8.24 10.57
C GLU A 92 -6.53 -6.91 11.08
N ASN A 93 -7.84 -6.71 10.96
CA ASN A 93 -8.56 -5.60 11.58
C ASN A 93 -9.02 -6.01 12.99
N ARG A 94 -8.51 -5.31 14.02
CA ARG A 94 -8.87 -5.50 15.43
C ARG A 94 -9.49 -4.21 15.98
N ASP A 95 -10.53 -3.73 15.31
CA ASP A 95 -11.29 -2.51 15.61
C ASP A 95 -10.40 -1.27 15.81
N ASN A 96 -9.88 -1.06 17.02
CA ASN A 96 -9.00 0.06 17.38
C ASN A 96 -7.53 -0.16 16.96
N ARG A 97 -7.19 -1.29 16.34
CA ARG A 97 -5.83 -1.60 15.90
C ARG A 97 -5.83 -2.43 14.63
N VAL A 98 -4.83 -2.21 13.79
CA VAL A 98 -4.56 -3.08 12.64
C VAL A 98 -3.26 -3.84 12.86
N LEU A 99 -3.20 -5.07 12.37
CA LEU A 99 -1.97 -5.86 12.28
C LEU A 99 -1.62 -6.09 10.82
N ILE A 100 -0.33 -6.03 10.52
CA ILE A 100 0.23 -6.41 9.24
C ILE A 100 1.37 -7.39 9.47
N SER A 101 1.52 -8.32 8.55
CA SER A 101 2.64 -9.25 8.52
C SER A 101 3.03 -9.52 7.07
N GLY A 102 4.29 -9.88 6.86
CA GLY A 102 4.86 -10.14 5.56
C GLY A 102 6.13 -10.97 5.69
N LYS A 103 6.60 -11.52 4.58
CA LYS A 103 7.87 -12.26 4.55
C LYS A 103 9.04 -11.30 4.33
N ALA A 104 10.18 -11.61 4.92
CA ALA A 104 11.42 -10.88 4.72
C ALA A 104 12.49 -11.80 4.10
N LEU A 105 13.34 -11.23 3.26
CA LEU A 105 14.50 -11.90 2.68
C LEU A 105 15.75 -11.04 2.91
N THR A 106 16.79 -11.63 3.47
CA THR A 106 18.07 -10.94 3.68
C THR A 106 18.82 -10.84 2.36
N TYR A 107 19.03 -9.61 1.87
CA TYR A 107 19.79 -9.35 0.66
C TYR A 107 21.31 -9.41 0.89
N LEU A 108 21.79 -8.78 1.97
CA LEU A 108 23.20 -8.67 2.30
C LEU A 108 23.39 -8.71 3.82
N LYS A 109 24.49 -9.32 4.26
CA LYS A 109 24.97 -9.32 5.64
C LYS A 109 26.44 -8.89 5.67
N GLY A 110 26.79 -7.96 6.55
CA GLY A 110 28.15 -7.45 6.69
C GLY A 110 28.34 -6.74 8.03
N GLU A 111 29.51 -6.11 8.20
CA GLU A 111 29.91 -5.42 9.44
C GLU A 111 30.25 -3.95 9.11
N ILE A 112 29.86 -3.03 9.99
CA ILE A 112 30.24 -1.60 9.91
C ILE A 112 31.25 -1.33 11.02
N ILE A 113 32.45 -0.89 10.65
CA ILE A 113 33.47 -0.43 11.59
C ILE A 113 33.30 1.10 11.73
N VAL A 114 33.13 1.56 12.96
CA VAL A 114 32.95 2.98 13.31
C VAL A 114 34.19 3.48 14.02
#